data_AF-A0A7C7PWF8-F1
#
_entry.id   AF-A0A7C7PWF8-F1
#
_cell.length_a   1.000
_cell.length_b   1.000
_cell.length_c   1.000
_cell.angle_alpha   90.00
_cell.angle_beta   90.00
_cell.angle_gamma   90.00
#
_symmetry.space_group_name_H-M   'P 1'
#
loop_
_entity.id
_entity.type
_entity.pdbx_description
1 polymer ?
#
loop_
_entity_poly.entity_id
_entity_poly.type
_entity_poly.pdbx_seq_one_letter_code
_entity_poly.pdbx_strand_id
1 'polypeptide(L)'
;YLVEALNPQRSLSHPPLFQVMFALQNAPLRPARLGQATISPLLLEGRIDDTISRFDLTFYLNETSDGLNGVMEYNSDLFDRSTIVRLLADYQRLLEAIVAAPRQAVSEYRFYAADQAAQWQPQLQAIAQRRQHQRGLQQLEQLLNGHPEIEQAVVMEDADSVIVAHVQSALGDDVNAAVYRYIRDQQQRHLLPTVIETVDEWPRTAWGAIDRVALQGQVSTDQETPYEAPRGTTEELLATLWRRMLDCERVGRNDNFFSLGGYSLLATQLIARIRDNFGVEITVRDLFEEQTLSGQAQVIEAARQRGDSAAAMIEPRPAQTPAPLSFAQQRLWFLSQLVGRNAVYNMPLALHLRGGLQPEALRTAVNEIVSRHEVLRSRFIDRGDGAELVIDPATGLSLPV
;
A
#
# COMPACT_ATOMS: atom_id res chain seq x y z
N TYR A 1 24.43 2.69 8.54
CA TYR A 1 23.88 2.29 9.84
C TYR A 1 22.77 1.24 9.74
N LEU A 2 21.49 1.58 9.48
CA LEU A 2 20.38 0.60 9.60
C LEU A 2 20.55 -0.67 8.74
N VAL A 3 21.00 -0.53 7.49
CA VAL A 3 21.19 -1.64 6.54
C VAL A 3 22.38 -2.55 6.92
N GLU A 4 23.34 -2.06 7.70
CA GLU A 4 24.47 -2.86 8.21
C GLU A 4 24.08 -3.60 9.49
N ALA A 5 23.30 -2.96 10.38
CA ALA A 5 22.79 -3.57 11.60
C ALA A 5 21.85 -4.77 11.35
N LEU A 6 21.13 -4.77 10.22
CA LEU A 6 20.21 -5.85 9.84
C LEU A 6 20.90 -7.04 9.13
N ASN A 7 22.12 -6.86 8.62
CA ASN A 7 22.94 -7.83 7.88
C ASN A 7 22.17 -8.95 7.11
N PRO A 8 21.20 -8.61 6.22
CA PRO A 8 20.40 -9.61 5.53
C PRO A 8 21.27 -10.41 4.55
N GLN A 9 20.98 -11.71 4.37
CA GLN A 9 21.61 -12.50 3.32
C GLN A 9 21.27 -11.91 1.94
N ARG A 10 22.23 -11.19 1.35
CA ARG A 10 22.08 -10.55 0.04
C ARG A 10 22.18 -11.60 -1.06
N SER A 11 21.04 -12.11 -1.52
CA SER A 11 20.98 -12.74 -2.84
C SER A 11 21.33 -11.68 -3.89
N LEU A 12 22.31 -11.98 -4.74
CA LEU A 12 22.65 -11.16 -5.91
C LEU A 12 21.73 -11.44 -7.11
N SER A 13 20.78 -12.37 -6.98
CA SER A 13 19.94 -12.86 -8.09
C SER A 13 18.79 -11.94 -8.49
N HIS A 14 18.40 -10.95 -7.66
CA HIS A 14 17.22 -10.11 -7.92
C HIS A 14 17.42 -8.65 -7.48
N PRO A 15 16.82 -7.66 -8.18
CA PRO A 15 16.75 -6.27 -7.72
C PRO A 15 15.91 -6.11 -6.44
N PRO A 16 16.37 -5.37 -5.42
CA PRO A 16 15.76 -5.37 -4.07
C PRO A 16 14.52 -4.45 -3.93
N LEU A 17 13.74 -4.24 -5.00
CA LEU A 17 12.69 -3.21 -5.05
C LEU A 17 11.42 -3.65 -5.80
N PHE A 18 11.57 -4.17 -7.01
CA PHE A 18 10.50 -4.81 -7.78
C PHE A 18 11.13 -5.71 -8.85
N GLN A 19 10.45 -6.79 -9.21
CA GLN A 19 10.92 -7.79 -10.18
C GLN A 19 10.29 -7.63 -11.56
N VAL A 20 9.12 -6.97 -11.64
CA VAL A 20 8.39 -6.73 -12.88
C VAL A 20 8.05 -5.24 -12.98
N MET A 21 8.35 -4.62 -14.13
CA MET A 21 7.95 -3.26 -14.45
C MET A 21 6.92 -3.25 -15.59
N PHE A 22 5.87 -2.43 -15.46
CA PHE A 22 4.91 -2.15 -16.52
C PHE A 22 4.78 -0.64 -16.67
N ALA A 23 5.02 -0.12 -17.87
CA ALA A 23 5.00 1.31 -18.16
C ALA A 23 4.18 1.59 -19.43
N LEU A 24 3.01 2.21 -19.26
CA LEU A 24 2.15 2.67 -20.34
C LEU A 24 2.29 4.18 -20.52
N GLN A 25 2.81 4.60 -21.67
CA GLN A 25 2.82 6.00 -22.10
C GLN A 25 1.53 6.29 -22.89
N ASN A 26 0.49 6.70 -22.17
CA ASN A 26 -0.81 7.14 -22.72
C ASN A 26 -0.99 8.66 -22.73
N ALA A 27 0.03 9.44 -22.34
CA ALA A 27 0.02 10.88 -22.53
C ALA A 27 -0.11 11.16 -24.04
N PRO A 28 -1.18 11.84 -24.51
CA PRO A 28 -1.49 11.88 -25.93
C PRO A 28 -0.47 12.73 -26.66
N LEU A 29 0.49 12.06 -27.32
CA LEU A 29 1.54 12.61 -28.18
C LEU A 29 0.96 13.11 -29.51
N ARG A 30 -0.08 13.97 -29.41
CA ARG A 30 -0.57 14.80 -30.51
C ARG A 30 0.63 15.55 -31.10
N PRO A 31 0.71 15.72 -32.43
CA PRO A 31 1.80 16.46 -33.04
C PRO A 31 1.76 17.93 -32.60
N ALA A 32 2.51 18.24 -31.55
CA ALA A 32 2.47 19.53 -30.88
C ALA A 32 3.15 20.58 -31.76
N ARG A 33 2.51 21.73 -31.94
CA ARG A 33 3.05 22.80 -32.79
C ARG A 33 3.93 23.73 -31.98
N LEU A 34 5.23 23.73 -32.28
CA LEU A 34 6.17 24.74 -31.84
C LEU A 34 6.30 25.80 -32.94
N GLY A 35 5.40 26.78 -32.93
CA GLY A 35 5.25 27.74 -34.03
C GLY A 35 4.81 27.04 -35.32
N GLN A 36 5.68 27.02 -36.33
CA GLN A 36 5.43 26.31 -37.60
C GLN A 36 6.00 24.89 -37.62
N ALA A 37 6.77 24.46 -36.62
CA ALA A 37 7.28 23.11 -36.53
C ALA A 37 6.27 22.16 -35.85
N THR A 38 6.07 20.97 -36.42
CA THR A 38 5.42 19.84 -35.75
C THR A 38 6.47 19.05 -34.96
N ILE A 39 6.23 18.88 -33.66
CA ILE A 39 6.91 17.91 -32.80
C ILE A 39 6.22 16.56 -32.97
N SER A 40 6.98 15.49 -33.17
CA SER A 40 6.53 14.11 -32.93
C SER A 40 7.54 13.39 -32.01
N PRO A 41 7.12 12.38 -31.22
CA PRO A 41 8.08 11.51 -30.55
C PRO A 41 8.98 10.83 -31.59
N LEU A 42 10.28 10.72 -31.31
CA LEU A 42 11.13 9.78 -32.00
C LEU A 42 11.15 8.48 -31.18
N LEU A 43 10.28 7.54 -31.56
CA LEU A 43 10.36 6.18 -31.02
C LEU A 43 11.69 5.57 -31.48
N LEU A 44 12.48 5.09 -30.52
CA LEU A 44 13.73 4.39 -30.79
C LEU A 44 13.40 2.97 -31.24
N GLU A 45 13.25 2.79 -32.57
CA GLU A 45 12.97 1.50 -33.17
C GLU A 45 14.18 0.56 -33.07
N GLY A 46 14.15 -0.29 -32.04
CA GLY A 46 15.15 -1.31 -31.79
C GLY A 46 16.19 -0.90 -30.76
N ARG A 47 16.52 -1.86 -29.88
CA ARG A 47 17.64 -1.84 -28.92
C ARG A 47 17.98 -0.49 -28.29
N ILE A 48 17.42 -0.26 -27.10
CA ILE A 48 18.28 0.21 -26.02
C ILE A 48 19.37 -0.87 -25.87
N ASP A 49 20.64 -0.54 -26.12
CA ASP A 49 21.78 -1.49 -26.05
C ASP A 49 22.21 -1.79 -24.59
N ASP A 50 21.24 -1.77 -23.66
CA ASP A 50 21.39 -2.31 -22.31
C ASP A 50 21.44 -3.85 -22.43
N THR A 51 22.65 -4.40 -22.54
CA THR A 51 22.92 -5.85 -22.48
C THR A 51 22.69 -6.47 -21.10
N ILE A 52 22.01 -5.76 -20.21
CA ILE A 52 21.72 -6.11 -18.82
C ILE A 52 20.24 -5.82 -18.58
N SER A 53 19.40 -6.86 -18.50
CA SER A 53 18.00 -6.69 -18.10
C SER A 53 17.95 -6.14 -16.68
N ARG A 54 17.25 -5.02 -16.48
CA ARG A 54 17.28 -4.29 -15.19
C ARG A 54 16.37 -4.91 -14.13
N PHE A 55 15.43 -5.73 -14.59
CA PHE A 55 14.42 -6.44 -13.81
C PHE A 55 14.19 -7.84 -14.42
N ASP A 56 13.47 -8.71 -13.72
CA ASP A 56 13.17 -10.07 -14.20
C ASP A 56 12.29 -9.99 -15.47
N LEU A 57 11.33 -9.06 -15.51
CA LEU A 57 10.55 -8.64 -16.69
C LEU A 57 10.34 -7.12 -16.72
N THR A 58 10.31 -6.51 -17.91
CA THR A 58 9.92 -5.11 -18.11
C THR A 58 9.10 -4.95 -19.38
N PHE A 59 7.89 -4.42 -19.27
CA PHE A 59 6.97 -4.20 -20.40
C PHE A 59 6.72 -2.70 -20.60
N TYR A 60 7.19 -2.17 -21.72
CA TYR A 60 6.91 -0.81 -22.18
C TYR A 60 5.82 -0.83 -23.25
N LEU A 61 4.81 0.04 -23.12
CA LEU A 61 3.74 0.26 -24.08
C LEU A 61 3.56 1.77 -24.34
N ASN A 62 3.26 2.14 -25.58
CA ASN A 62 2.98 3.49 -26.01
C ASN A 62 1.65 3.51 -26.77
N GLU A 63 0.82 4.50 -26.51
CA GLU A 63 -0.42 4.73 -27.27
C GLU A 63 -0.13 5.56 -28.52
N THR A 64 -0.57 5.06 -29.69
CA THR A 64 -0.36 5.67 -31.00
C THR A 64 -1.70 5.85 -31.73
N SER A 65 -1.70 6.54 -32.88
CA SER A 65 -2.91 6.66 -33.72
C SER A 65 -3.46 5.31 -34.19
N ASP A 66 -2.60 4.30 -34.25
CA ASP A 66 -2.87 3.02 -34.89
C ASP A 66 -3.08 1.90 -33.85
N GLY A 67 -3.05 2.26 -32.55
CA GLY A 67 -3.22 1.35 -31.41
C GLY A 67 -2.06 1.41 -30.41
N LEU A 68 -1.97 0.39 -29.55
CA LEU A 68 -0.87 0.22 -28.60
C LEU A 68 0.33 -0.47 -29.28
N ASN A 69 1.53 0.10 -29.14
CA ASN A 69 2.78 -0.51 -29.58
C ASN A 69 3.74 -0.65 -28.38
N GLY A 70 4.48 -1.76 -28.27
CA GLY A 70 5.29 -2.03 -27.09
C GLY A 70 6.36 -3.12 -27.24
N VAL A 71 7.20 -3.24 -26.21
CA VAL A 71 8.33 -4.16 -26.15
C VAL A 71 8.44 -4.74 -24.74
N MET A 72 8.77 -6.04 -24.65
CA MET A 72 9.05 -6.72 -23.39
C MET A 72 10.54 -7.09 -23.31
N GLU A 73 11.25 -6.39 -22.43
CA GLU A 73 12.59 -6.71 -21.93
C GLU A 73 12.44 -7.82 -20.86
N TYR A 74 13.38 -8.76 -20.80
CA TYR A 74 13.33 -9.88 -19.86
C TYR A 74 14.73 -10.40 -19.53
N ASN A 75 14.89 -10.95 -18.32
CA ASN A 75 16.12 -11.63 -17.92
C ASN A 75 16.20 -13.02 -18.58
N SER A 76 17.18 -13.22 -19.46
CA SER A 76 17.42 -14.48 -20.19
C SER A 76 17.81 -15.66 -19.30
N ASP A 77 18.34 -15.40 -18.11
CA ASP A 77 18.74 -16.43 -17.16
C ASP A 77 17.53 -17.00 -16.39
N LEU A 78 16.39 -16.30 -16.45
CA LEU A 78 15.13 -16.67 -15.80
C LEU A 78 14.05 -17.12 -16.80
N PHE A 79 14.04 -16.58 -18.02
CA PHE A 79 12.98 -16.84 -19.00
C PHE A 79 13.51 -17.20 -20.39
N ASP A 80 12.99 -18.30 -20.93
CA ASP A 80 13.17 -18.64 -22.34
C ASP A 80 12.27 -17.79 -23.25
N ARG A 81 12.72 -17.54 -24.49
CA ARG A 81 11.98 -16.71 -25.46
C ARG A 81 10.57 -17.24 -25.78
N SER A 82 10.33 -18.56 -25.71
CA SER A 82 8.99 -19.12 -25.97
C SER A 82 8.01 -18.84 -24.83
N THR A 83 8.48 -18.75 -23.57
CA THR A 83 7.66 -18.30 -22.45
C THR A 83 7.25 -16.84 -22.61
N ILE A 84 8.18 -15.96 -23.00
CA ILE A 84 7.88 -14.55 -23.26
C ILE A 84 6.90 -14.38 -24.43
N VAL A 85 7.06 -15.15 -25.52
CA VAL A 85 6.11 -15.15 -26.65
C VAL A 85 4.73 -15.67 -26.25
N ARG A 86 4.63 -16.69 -25.37
CA ARG A 86 3.34 -17.13 -24.80
C ARG A 86 2.68 -16.01 -23.99
N LEU A 87 3.41 -15.40 -23.06
CA LEU A 87 2.91 -14.30 -22.22
C LEU A 87 2.42 -13.10 -23.03
N LEU A 88 3.13 -12.71 -24.09
CA LEU A 88 2.70 -11.65 -25.01
C LEU A 88 1.42 -12.03 -25.78
N ALA A 89 1.30 -13.29 -26.22
CA ALA A 89 0.10 -13.77 -26.90
C ALA A 89 -1.11 -13.89 -25.95
N ASP A 90 -0.90 -14.26 -24.69
CA ASP A 90 -1.94 -14.25 -23.64
C ASP A 90 -2.38 -12.82 -23.29
N TYR A 91 -1.45 -11.88 -23.22
CA TYR A 91 -1.75 -10.46 -23.03
C TYR A 91 -2.52 -9.87 -24.20
N GLN A 92 -2.16 -10.22 -25.45
CA GLN A 92 -2.93 -9.82 -26.63
C GLN A 92 -4.36 -10.37 -26.59
N ARG A 93 -4.55 -11.66 -26.30
CA ARG A 93 -5.88 -12.28 -26.10
C ARG A 93 -6.71 -11.56 -25.05
N LEU A 94 -6.09 -11.15 -23.94
CA LEU A 94 -6.74 -10.39 -22.89
C LEU A 94 -7.23 -9.02 -23.38
N LEU A 95 -6.40 -8.29 -24.13
CA LEU A 95 -6.80 -7.00 -24.72
C LEU A 95 -7.92 -7.16 -25.76
N GLU A 96 -7.82 -8.17 -26.64
CA GLU A 96 -8.86 -8.50 -27.63
C GLU A 96 -10.21 -8.82 -26.95
N ALA A 97 -10.20 -9.59 -25.86
CA ALA A 97 -11.39 -9.90 -25.09
C ALA A 97 -11.98 -8.65 -24.38
N ILE A 98 -11.13 -7.79 -23.82
CA ILE A 98 -11.55 -6.51 -23.20
C ILE A 98 -12.20 -5.58 -24.24
N VAL A 99 -11.64 -5.49 -25.45
CA VAL A 99 -12.24 -4.70 -26.54
C VAL A 99 -13.57 -5.29 -27.02
N ALA A 100 -13.72 -6.61 -27.01
CA ALA A 100 -14.95 -7.29 -27.39
C ALA A 100 -16.10 -7.15 -26.37
N ALA A 101 -15.79 -7.07 -25.06
CA ALA A 101 -16.79 -7.05 -23.99
C ALA A 101 -16.56 -5.99 -22.90
N PRO A 102 -16.30 -4.70 -23.22
CA PRO A 102 -15.68 -3.69 -22.33
C PRO A 102 -16.47 -3.25 -21.09
N ARG A 103 -17.60 -3.90 -20.77
CA ARG A 103 -18.36 -3.75 -19.51
C ARG A 103 -18.20 -4.93 -18.55
N GLN A 104 -17.58 -6.03 -18.99
CA GLN A 104 -17.26 -7.20 -18.18
C GLN A 104 -16.10 -6.87 -17.22
N ALA A 105 -16.10 -7.43 -16.02
CA ALA A 105 -15.10 -7.09 -15.01
C ALA A 105 -13.73 -7.66 -15.37
N VAL A 106 -12.66 -6.90 -15.08
CA VAL A 106 -11.27 -7.28 -15.46
C VAL A 106 -10.86 -8.65 -14.90
N SER A 107 -11.42 -9.05 -13.76
CA SER A 107 -11.23 -10.36 -13.11
C SER A 107 -11.89 -11.55 -13.83
N GLU A 108 -12.78 -11.33 -14.79
CA GLU A 108 -13.59 -12.36 -15.44
C GLU A 108 -13.05 -12.79 -16.83
N TYR A 109 -12.14 -12.01 -17.41
CA TYR A 109 -11.51 -12.36 -18.69
C TYR A 109 -10.50 -13.50 -18.53
N ARG A 110 -10.41 -14.36 -19.54
CA ARG A 110 -9.38 -15.40 -19.64
C ARG A 110 -8.32 -14.95 -20.64
N PHE A 111 -7.08 -14.84 -20.19
CA PHE A 111 -5.92 -14.52 -21.03
C PHE A 111 -5.36 -15.77 -21.74
N TYR A 112 -5.48 -16.93 -21.09
CA TYR A 112 -5.06 -18.23 -21.60
C TYR A 112 -6.11 -18.87 -22.54
N ALA A 113 -5.65 -19.71 -23.46
CA ALA A 113 -6.49 -20.42 -24.41
C ALA A 113 -7.38 -21.51 -23.76
N ALA A 114 -8.53 -21.78 -24.38
CA ALA A 114 -9.58 -22.62 -23.80
C ALA A 114 -9.24 -24.13 -23.73
N ASP A 115 -8.28 -24.58 -24.53
CA ASP A 115 -7.69 -25.93 -24.48
C ASP A 115 -6.78 -26.10 -23.27
N GLN A 116 -5.88 -25.15 -23.03
CA GLN A 116 -5.00 -25.09 -21.86
C GLN A 116 -5.78 -24.90 -20.56
N ALA A 117 -6.94 -24.21 -20.61
CA ALA A 117 -7.82 -24.02 -19.46
C ALA A 117 -8.11 -25.34 -18.73
N ALA A 118 -8.51 -26.40 -19.45
CA ALA A 118 -8.93 -27.67 -18.85
C ALA A 118 -7.82 -28.37 -18.05
N GLN A 119 -6.56 -28.29 -18.51
CA GLN A 119 -5.41 -28.88 -17.82
C GLN A 119 -5.09 -28.15 -16.51
N TRP A 120 -5.25 -26.82 -16.47
CA TRP A 120 -4.86 -25.97 -15.34
C TRP A 120 -6.03 -25.63 -14.41
N GLN A 121 -7.29 -25.80 -14.84
CA GLN A 121 -8.51 -25.43 -14.10
C GLN A 121 -8.52 -25.91 -12.64
N PRO A 122 -8.18 -27.18 -12.31
CA PRO A 122 -8.23 -27.66 -10.93
C PRO A 122 -7.14 -27.01 -10.05
N GLN A 123 -5.95 -26.78 -10.62
CA GLN A 123 -4.85 -26.12 -9.91
C GLN A 123 -5.15 -24.63 -9.71
N LEU A 124 -5.67 -23.95 -10.73
CA LEU A 124 -6.07 -22.54 -10.65
C LEU A 124 -7.19 -22.33 -9.62
N GLN A 125 -8.19 -23.22 -9.57
CA GLN A 125 -9.24 -23.18 -8.55
C GLN A 125 -8.68 -23.45 -7.15
N ALA A 126 -7.88 -24.52 -6.97
CA ALA A 126 -7.26 -24.83 -5.68
C ALA A 126 -6.22 -23.80 -5.22
N ILE A 127 -5.60 -23.04 -6.13
CA ILE A 127 -4.72 -21.90 -5.82
C ILE A 127 -5.54 -20.66 -5.48
N ALA A 128 -6.61 -20.36 -6.23
CA ALA A 128 -7.48 -19.22 -5.96
C ALA A 128 -8.18 -19.35 -4.60
N GLN A 129 -8.75 -20.53 -4.31
CA GLN A 129 -9.40 -20.84 -3.04
C GLN A 129 -8.40 -20.76 -1.87
N ARG A 130 -7.25 -21.44 -1.95
CA ARG A 130 -6.22 -21.34 -0.90
C ARG A 130 -5.67 -19.92 -0.73
N ARG A 131 -5.48 -19.15 -1.82
CA ARG A 131 -5.08 -17.73 -1.73
C ARG A 131 -6.18 -16.83 -1.18
N GLN A 132 -7.46 -17.17 -1.32
CA GLN A 132 -8.55 -16.41 -0.70
C GLN A 132 -8.65 -16.72 0.79
N HIS A 133 -8.62 -18.02 1.14
CA HIS A 133 -8.65 -18.51 2.53
C HIS A 133 -7.46 -18.02 3.35
N GLN A 134 -6.23 -18.22 2.86
CA GLN A 134 -5.01 -17.75 3.53
C GLN A 134 -4.93 -16.22 3.62
N ARG A 135 -5.55 -15.47 2.69
CA ARG A 135 -5.70 -14.01 2.86
C ARG A 135 -6.72 -13.65 3.94
N GLY A 136 -7.80 -14.41 4.10
CA GLY A 136 -8.72 -14.26 5.23
C GLY A 136 -8.01 -14.51 6.58
N LEU A 137 -7.25 -15.60 6.69
CA LEU A 137 -6.47 -15.92 7.89
C LEU A 137 -5.38 -14.86 8.17
N GLN A 138 -4.64 -14.42 7.16
CA GLN A 138 -3.63 -13.35 7.32
C GLN A 138 -4.25 -11.99 7.63
N GLN A 139 -5.40 -11.66 7.03
CA GLN A 139 -6.14 -10.44 7.32
C GLN A 139 -6.68 -10.45 8.75
N LEU A 140 -7.09 -11.61 9.27
CA LEU A 140 -7.47 -11.80 10.67
C LEU A 140 -6.25 -11.75 11.62
N GLU A 141 -5.13 -12.40 11.27
CA GLU A 141 -3.88 -12.31 12.04
C GLU A 141 -3.39 -10.87 12.16
N GLN A 142 -3.41 -10.12 11.05
CA GLN A 142 -3.03 -8.71 11.01
C GLN A 142 -4.04 -7.81 11.75
N LEU A 143 -5.31 -8.22 11.81
CA LEU A 143 -6.34 -7.60 12.66
C LEU A 143 -5.95 -7.73 14.14
N LEU A 144 -5.65 -8.94 14.59
CA LEU A 144 -5.43 -9.23 16.02
C LEU A 144 -4.05 -8.77 16.51
N ASN A 145 -3.01 -8.80 15.68
CA ASN A 145 -1.75 -8.08 15.95
C ASN A 145 -1.91 -6.55 15.86
N GLY A 146 -3.06 -6.05 15.37
CA GLY A 146 -3.45 -4.64 15.40
C GLY A 146 -4.25 -4.25 16.64
N HIS A 147 -4.56 -5.20 17.54
CA HIS A 147 -5.27 -4.97 18.79
C HIS A 147 -4.32 -4.40 19.85
N PRO A 148 -4.58 -3.22 20.45
CA PRO A 148 -3.61 -2.57 21.35
C PRO A 148 -3.19 -3.44 22.54
N GLU A 149 -4.13 -4.22 23.08
CA GLU A 149 -3.96 -5.05 24.27
C GLU A 149 -3.55 -6.51 23.97
N ILE A 150 -3.27 -6.83 22.70
CA ILE A 150 -2.71 -8.13 22.29
C ILE A 150 -1.28 -7.86 21.81
N GLU A 151 -0.30 -8.25 22.62
CA GLU A 151 1.12 -8.05 22.29
C GLU A 151 1.53 -8.81 21.02
N GLN A 152 0.90 -9.97 20.78
CA GLN A 152 1.14 -10.82 19.63
C GLN A 152 -0.08 -11.71 19.38
N ALA A 153 -0.44 -11.90 18.11
CA ALA A 153 -1.41 -12.92 17.70
C ALA A 153 -0.81 -13.85 16.63
N VAL A 154 -1.23 -15.11 16.66
CA VAL A 154 -1.01 -16.08 15.58
C VAL A 154 -2.36 -16.70 15.25
N VAL A 155 -2.83 -16.50 14.01
CA VAL A 155 -4.09 -17.07 13.55
C VAL A 155 -3.76 -18.18 12.56
N MET A 156 -4.30 -19.35 12.84
CA MET A 156 -4.01 -20.54 12.07
C MET A 156 -5.20 -21.48 11.99
N GLU A 157 -5.06 -22.45 11.10
CA GLU A 157 -6.01 -23.52 10.85
C GLU A 157 -5.37 -24.82 11.35
N ASP A 158 -6.09 -25.59 12.15
CA ASP A 158 -5.62 -26.85 12.69
C ASP A 158 -5.80 -28.02 11.70
N ALA A 159 -5.58 -29.26 12.16
CA ALA A 159 -5.72 -30.44 11.32
C ALA A 159 -7.19 -30.75 10.92
N ASP A 160 -8.16 -30.29 11.70
CA ASP A 160 -9.60 -30.51 11.52
C ASP A 160 -10.32 -29.28 10.88
N SER A 161 -9.54 -28.30 10.40
CA SER A 161 -9.98 -27.04 9.76
C SER A 161 -10.68 -26.05 10.70
N VAL A 162 -10.36 -26.07 12.00
CA VAL A 162 -10.78 -25.07 12.98
C VAL A 162 -9.88 -23.84 12.89
N ILE A 163 -10.47 -22.64 12.84
CA ILE A 163 -9.71 -21.37 12.87
C ILE A 163 -9.44 -21.00 14.32
N VAL A 164 -8.19 -21.09 14.74
CA VAL A 164 -7.72 -20.75 16.09
C VAL A 164 -6.95 -19.45 16.07
N ALA A 165 -7.27 -18.54 16.99
CA ALA A 165 -6.53 -17.31 17.25
C ALA A 165 -5.79 -17.41 18.58
N HIS A 166 -4.54 -17.85 18.53
CA HIS A 166 -3.63 -17.77 19.69
C HIS A 166 -3.24 -16.30 19.90
N VAL A 167 -3.39 -15.79 21.11
CA VAL A 167 -3.20 -14.38 21.47
C VAL A 167 -2.42 -14.26 22.78
N GLN A 168 -1.34 -13.48 22.78
CA GLN A 168 -0.67 -13.07 24.01
C GLN A 168 -1.26 -11.71 24.41
N SER A 169 -1.96 -11.67 25.54
CA SER A 169 -2.71 -10.49 25.97
C SER A 169 -2.72 -10.35 27.49
N ALA A 170 -2.59 -9.11 27.97
CA ALA A 170 -2.70 -8.78 29.39
C ALA A 170 -4.17 -8.77 29.90
N LEU A 171 -5.16 -9.01 29.04
CA LEU A 171 -6.59 -8.93 29.37
C LEU A 171 -7.14 -10.11 30.20
N GLY A 172 -6.44 -11.24 30.23
CA GLY A 172 -6.96 -12.45 30.89
C GLY A 172 -8.31 -12.88 30.30
N ASP A 173 -9.30 -13.15 31.16
CA ASP A 173 -10.61 -13.67 30.76
C ASP A 173 -11.39 -12.75 29.79
N ASP A 174 -11.14 -11.43 29.81
CA ASP A 174 -11.79 -10.46 28.91
C ASP A 174 -11.25 -10.51 27.46
N VAL A 175 -10.17 -11.25 27.18
CA VAL A 175 -9.54 -11.30 25.85
C VAL A 175 -10.50 -11.81 24.77
N ASN A 176 -11.37 -12.77 25.09
CA ASN A 176 -12.34 -13.31 24.15
C ASN A 176 -13.37 -12.25 23.75
N ALA A 177 -13.84 -11.49 24.75
CA ALA A 177 -14.70 -10.34 24.50
C ALA A 177 -13.96 -9.32 23.63
N ALA A 178 -12.70 -8.97 23.94
CA ALA A 178 -11.91 -7.97 23.22
C ALA A 178 -11.48 -8.38 21.78
N VAL A 179 -11.28 -9.67 21.50
CA VAL A 179 -10.99 -10.18 20.16
C VAL A 179 -12.25 -10.16 19.28
N TYR A 180 -13.34 -10.78 19.75
CA TYR A 180 -14.63 -10.70 19.05
C TYR A 180 -15.14 -9.28 18.95
N ARG A 181 -14.72 -8.42 19.90
CA ARG A 181 -14.80 -6.98 19.77
C ARG A 181 -14.04 -6.55 18.51
N TYR A 182 -12.72 -6.43 18.58
CA TYR A 182 -11.89 -5.87 17.51
C TYR A 182 -12.27 -6.30 16.08
N ILE A 183 -12.54 -7.59 15.86
CA ILE A 183 -12.90 -8.15 14.55
C ILE A 183 -14.18 -7.54 13.97
N ARG A 184 -15.23 -7.43 14.79
CA ARG A 184 -16.49 -6.83 14.35
C ARG A 184 -16.22 -5.41 13.93
N ASP A 185 -15.50 -4.61 14.74
CA ASP A 185 -15.22 -3.23 14.34
C ASP A 185 -14.15 -3.06 13.27
N GLN A 186 -13.92 -4.09 12.46
CA GLN A 186 -13.27 -3.95 11.15
C GLN A 186 -14.22 -4.32 9.99
N GLN A 187 -15.50 -4.59 10.27
CA GLN A 187 -16.56 -5.19 9.42
C GLN A 187 -16.26 -6.61 8.97
N GLN A 188 -15.23 -7.20 9.55
CA GLN A 188 -14.80 -8.56 9.26
C GLN A 188 -15.60 -9.57 10.10
N ARG A 189 -16.94 -9.36 10.24
CA ARG A 189 -17.85 -10.31 10.91
C ARG A 189 -17.89 -11.70 10.24
N HIS A 190 -17.26 -11.83 9.07
CA HIS A 190 -17.07 -13.07 8.31
C HIS A 190 -15.67 -13.69 8.50
N LEU A 191 -14.78 -13.04 9.27
CA LEU A 191 -13.46 -13.51 9.69
C LEU A 191 -13.43 -13.62 11.22
N LEU A 192 -14.41 -14.30 11.81
CA LEU A 192 -14.39 -14.62 13.24
C LEU A 192 -13.56 -15.91 13.42
N PRO A 193 -12.60 -15.96 14.36
CA PRO A 193 -11.99 -17.23 14.76
C PRO A 193 -13.06 -18.10 15.44
N THR A 194 -12.87 -19.40 15.38
CA THR A 194 -13.74 -20.37 16.05
C THR A 194 -13.35 -20.52 17.52
N VAL A 195 -12.05 -20.44 17.82
CA VAL A 195 -11.51 -20.45 19.18
C VAL A 195 -10.44 -19.36 19.33
N ILE A 196 -10.32 -18.82 20.53
CA ILE A 196 -9.31 -17.83 20.93
C ILE A 196 -8.62 -18.38 22.17
N GLU A 197 -7.29 -18.36 22.19
CA GLU A 197 -6.47 -18.97 23.25
C GLU A 197 -5.41 -18.00 23.75
N THR A 198 -5.35 -17.80 25.06
CA THR A 198 -4.28 -17.00 25.68
C THR A 198 -2.97 -17.80 25.70
N VAL A 199 -1.89 -17.21 25.17
CA VAL A 199 -0.54 -17.81 25.17
C VAL A 199 0.41 -16.97 26.01
N ASP A 200 0.87 -17.53 27.14
CA ASP A 200 1.77 -16.84 28.08
C ASP A 200 3.20 -16.68 27.53
N GLU A 201 3.74 -17.69 26.85
CA GLU A 201 5.07 -17.68 26.25
C GLU A 201 5.08 -18.34 24.88
N TRP A 202 5.56 -17.64 23.85
CA TRP A 202 5.61 -18.17 22.49
C TRP A 202 6.72 -19.22 22.31
N PRO A 203 6.41 -20.43 21.82
CA PRO A 203 7.44 -21.38 21.41
C PRO A 203 8.25 -20.80 20.25
N ARG A 204 9.57 -21.00 20.26
CA ARG A 204 10.49 -20.46 19.24
C ARG A 204 11.39 -21.51 18.64
N THR A 205 11.66 -21.37 17.35
CA THR A 205 12.63 -22.19 16.61
C THR A 205 14.07 -21.86 17.05
N ALA A 206 15.03 -22.69 16.63
CA ALA A 206 16.46 -22.50 16.93
C ALA A 206 17.07 -21.18 16.38
N TRP A 207 16.33 -20.40 15.59
CA TRP A 207 16.72 -19.07 15.10
C TRP A 207 15.76 -17.95 15.55
N GLY A 208 14.96 -18.19 16.59
CA GLY A 208 14.19 -17.16 17.32
C GLY A 208 12.83 -16.75 16.71
N ALA A 209 12.47 -17.29 15.55
CA ALA A 209 11.11 -17.14 14.99
C ALA A 209 10.10 -17.97 15.80
N ILE A 210 8.82 -17.60 15.79
CA ILE A 210 7.78 -18.40 16.48
C ILE A 210 7.61 -19.75 15.77
N ASP A 211 7.63 -20.82 16.56
CA ASP A 211 7.36 -22.18 16.08
C ASP A 211 5.84 -22.42 16.05
N ARG A 212 5.23 -22.16 14.90
CA ARG A 212 3.80 -22.38 14.70
C ARG A 212 3.40 -23.86 14.77
N VAL A 213 4.32 -24.82 14.62
CA VAL A 213 4.00 -26.25 14.71
C VAL A 213 3.75 -26.65 16.17
N ALA A 214 4.47 -26.02 17.11
CA ALA A 214 4.32 -26.29 18.54
C ALA A 214 3.00 -25.77 19.15
N LEU A 215 2.30 -24.83 18.48
CA LEU A 215 1.05 -24.23 18.98
C LEU A 215 -0.21 -25.10 18.75
N GLN A 216 -0.16 -26.07 17.82
CA GLN A 216 -1.35 -26.78 17.30
C GLN A 216 -1.98 -27.82 18.26
N GLY A 217 -1.98 -27.59 19.57
CA GLY A 217 -2.36 -28.60 20.56
C GLY A 217 -2.84 -28.10 21.93
N GLN A 218 -3.36 -26.87 22.05
CA GLN A 218 -3.72 -26.25 23.35
C GLN A 218 -5.21 -25.86 23.52
N VAL A 219 -6.06 -26.19 22.55
CA VAL A 219 -7.45 -25.70 22.39
C VAL A 219 -8.41 -26.05 23.55
N SER A 220 -9.20 -25.08 24.02
CA SER A 220 -10.34 -25.24 24.96
C SER A 220 -11.33 -24.06 24.91
N THR A 221 -12.63 -24.29 25.18
CA THR A 221 -13.73 -23.32 24.90
C THR A 221 -14.86 -23.34 25.95
N ASP A 222 -15.26 -22.18 26.52
CA ASP A 222 -16.61 -21.84 27.05
C ASP A 222 -16.65 -20.50 27.84
N GLN A 223 -17.60 -19.57 27.55
CA GLN A 223 -18.29 -18.62 28.49
C GLN A 223 -19.14 -17.50 27.81
N GLU A 224 -20.12 -16.94 28.53
CA GLU A 224 -21.00 -15.78 28.15
C GLU A 224 -21.11 -14.72 29.27
N THR A 225 -21.51 -13.47 28.94
CA THR A 225 -21.49 -12.29 29.86
C THR A 225 -22.88 -11.68 30.14
N PRO A 226 -23.20 -11.26 31.40
CA PRO A 226 -24.53 -10.71 31.76
C PRO A 226 -24.71 -9.19 31.54
N TYR A 227 -25.96 -8.75 31.37
CA TYR A 227 -26.35 -7.37 31.05
C TYR A 227 -26.43 -6.40 32.25
N GLU A 228 -25.97 -5.15 32.06
CA GLU A 228 -26.24 -3.99 32.92
C GLU A 228 -26.71 -2.76 32.10
N ALA A 229 -27.46 -1.82 32.71
CA ALA A 229 -27.95 -0.63 32.01
C ALA A 229 -26.97 0.57 32.05
N PRO A 230 -26.95 1.43 30.98
CA PRO A 230 -26.20 2.69 30.96
C PRO A 230 -26.56 3.64 32.11
N ARG A 231 -25.62 4.49 32.52
CA ARG A 231 -25.77 5.40 33.68
C ARG A 231 -25.18 6.78 33.40
N GLY A 232 -26.03 7.82 33.42
CA GLY A 232 -25.60 9.20 33.31
C GLY A 232 -25.57 9.74 31.88
N THR A 233 -25.57 11.06 31.74
CA THR A 233 -25.87 11.75 30.47
C THR A 233 -24.93 11.39 29.32
N THR A 234 -23.63 11.18 29.58
CA THR A 234 -22.67 10.80 28.54
C THR A 234 -22.91 9.38 28.02
N GLU A 235 -23.12 8.41 28.91
CA GLU A 235 -23.46 7.02 28.52
C GLU A 235 -24.84 6.92 27.85
N GLU A 236 -25.83 7.67 28.33
CA GLU A 236 -27.19 7.68 27.76
C GLU A 236 -27.25 8.28 26.36
N LEU A 237 -26.48 9.35 26.10
CA LEU A 237 -26.27 9.90 24.77
C LEU A 237 -25.49 8.93 23.88
N LEU A 238 -24.38 8.36 24.39
CA LEU A 238 -23.53 7.45 23.63
C LEU A 238 -24.27 6.14 23.25
N ALA A 239 -25.05 5.55 24.17
CA ALA A 239 -25.91 4.39 23.89
C ALA A 239 -27.01 4.72 22.86
N THR A 240 -27.39 5.98 22.75
CA THR A 240 -28.35 6.45 21.74
C THR A 240 -27.70 6.71 20.38
N LEU A 241 -26.42 7.08 20.34
CA LEU A 241 -25.60 7.04 19.12
C LEU A 241 -25.36 5.60 18.66
N TRP A 242 -24.89 4.73 19.56
CA TRP A 242 -24.65 3.31 19.31
C TRP A 242 -25.87 2.59 18.73
N ARG A 243 -27.03 2.58 19.43
CA ARG A 243 -28.23 1.87 18.92
C ARG A 243 -28.62 2.25 17.49
N ARG A 244 -28.50 3.55 17.15
CA ARG A 244 -28.77 4.08 15.80
C ARG A 244 -27.70 3.74 14.75
N MET A 245 -26.50 3.39 15.18
CA MET A 245 -25.35 3.05 14.31
C MET A 245 -25.11 1.54 14.19
N LEU A 246 -25.57 0.78 15.19
CA LEU A 246 -25.42 -0.67 15.29
C LEU A 246 -26.67 -1.44 14.84
N ASP A 247 -27.81 -0.74 14.73
CA ASP A 247 -29.15 -1.29 14.49
C ASP A 247 -29.55 -2.36 15.53
N CYS A 248 -29.40 -2.01 16.81
CA CYS A 248 -29.74 -2.87 17.94
C CYS A 248 -30.74 -2.20 18.90
N GLU A 249 -31.68 -2.99 19.44
CA GLU A 249 -32.72 -2.49 20.35
C GLU A 249 -32.15 -1.96 21.68
N ARG A 250 -31.10 -2.64 22.16
CA ARG A 250 -30.51 -2.46 23.49
C ARG A 250 -28.99 -2.37 23.38
N VAL A 251 -28.42 -1.59 24.28
CA VAL A 251 -27.00 -1.49 24.58
C VAL A 251 -26.90 -1.37 26.09
N GLY A 252 -26.18 -2.29 26.71
CA GLY A 252 -25.79 -2.25 28.11
C GLY A 252 -24.54 -1.42 28.37
N ARG A 253 -24.18 -1.29 29.65
CA ARG A 253 -23.03 -0.49 30.11
C ARG A 253 -21.70 -1.17 29.83
N ASN A 254 -21.66 -2.45 30.19
CA ASN A 254 -20.52 -3.33 29.98
C ASN A 254 -20.57 -3.93 28.56
N ASP A 255 -21.62 -3.60 27.79
CA ASP A 255 -21.72 -4.02 26.39
C ASP A 255 -20.52 -3.50 25.62
N ASN A 256 -19.97 -4.47 24.95
CA ASN A 256 -18.82 -4.43 24.11
C ASN A 256 -19.15 -3.59 22.87
N PHE A 257 -18.48 -2.44 22.66
CA PHE A 257 -18.81 -1.60 21.48
C PHE A 257 -18.65 -2.40 20.22
N PHE A 258 -17.94 -3.53 20.19
CA PHE A 258 -17.66 -4.28 18.99
C PHE A 258 -18.20 -5.75 19.02
N SER A 259 -19.24 -6.13 19.77
CA SER A 259 -19.84 -7.51 19.68
C SER A 259 -21.36 -7.51 19.42
N LEU A 260 -21.81 -6.59 18.55
CA LEU A 260 -23.21 -6.25 18.26
C LEU A 260 -23.40 -5.90 16.75
N GLY A 261 -22.89 -4.76 16.22
CA GLY A 261 -23.02 -4.43 14.77
C GLY A 261 -21.95 -3.63 13.95
N GLY A 262 -21.27 -2.63 14.51
CA GLY A 262 -20.36 -1.66 13.89
C GLY A 262 -19.06 -2.17 13.23
N TYR A 263 -18.29 -1.22 12.67
CA TYR A 263 -17.04 -1.39 11.91
C TYR A 263 -16.17 -0.15 11.80
N SER A 264 -14.89 -0.24 11.41
CA SER A 264 -13.92 0.87 11.34
C SER A 264 -14.45 2.13 10.67
N LEU A 265 -15.34 1.97 9.69
CA LEU A 265 -16.08 3.09 9.07
C LEU A 265 -17.14 3.69 10.01
N LEU A 266 -17.90 2.87 10.75
CA LEU A 266 -18.76 3.30 11.85
C LEU A 266 -17.97 3.82 13.07
N ALA A 267 -16.78 3.32 13.39
CA ALA A 267 -15.89 3.86 14.42
C ALA A 267 -15.38 5.26 14.03
N THR A 268 -14.92 5.42 12.79
CA THR A 268 -14.58 6.73 12.19
C THR A 268 -15.79 7.68 12.22
N GLN A 269 -16.99 7.19 11.88
CA GLN A 269 -18.23 7.98 12.01
C GLN A 269 -18.61 8.27 13.46
N LEU A 270 -18.29 7.38 14.41
CA LEU A 270 -18.58 7.57 15.83
C LEU A 270 -17.66 8.66 16.40
N ILE A 271 -16.37 8.66 16.05
CA ILE A 271 -15.42 9.73 16.38
C ILE A 271 -15.90 11.08 15.81
N ALA A 272 -16.29 11.13 14.53
CA ALA A 272 -16.85 12.35 13.94
C ALA A 272 -18.12 12.82 14.69
N ARG A 273 -19.04 11.91 15.00
CA ARG A 273 -20.23 12.22 15.80
C ARG A 273 -19.89 12.64 17.23
N ILE A 274 -18.85 12.07 17.84
CA ILE A 274 -18.41 12.41 19.19
C ILE A 274 -17.87 13.85 19.21
N ARG A 275 -17.02 14.23 18.24
CA ARG A 275 -16.62 15.61 18.05
C ARG A 275 -17.82 16.54 17.86
N ASP A 276 -18.76 16.15 17.01
CA ASP A 276 -19.92 16.98 16.67
C ASP A 276 -20.98 17.08 17.80
N ASN A 277 -21.02 16.14 18.75
CA ASN A 277 -21.99 16.12 19.88
C ASN A 277 -21.38 16.53 21.23
N PHE A 278 -20.08 16.32 21.45
CA PHE A 278 -19.40 16.56 22.73
C PHE A 278 -18.29 17.63 22.67
N GLY A 279 -17.86 18.03 21.46
CA GLY A 279 -16.95 19.16 21.22
C GLY A 279 -15.47 18.85 21.40
N VAL A 280 -15.04 17.59 21.23
CA VAL A 280 -13.66 17.12 21.44
C VAL A 280 -13.15 16.25 20.29
N GLU A 281 -11.86 16.29 20.00
CA GLU A 281 -11.23 15.21 19.24
C GLU A 281 -10.85 14.07 20.19
N ILE A 282 -11.32 12.86 19.86
CA ILE A 282 -10.75 11.60 20.34
C ILE A 282 -10.13 10.90 19.14
N THR A 283 -9.10 10.11 19.35
CA THR A 283 -8.42 9.35 18.30
C THR A 283 -9.12 8.02 18.04
N VAL A 284 -8.73 7.34 16.95
CA VAL A 284 -9.11 5.94 16.73
C VAL A 284 -8.57 5.05 17.86
N ARG A 285 -7.36 5.33 18.38
CA ARG A 285 -6.75 4.59 19.48
C ARG A 285 -7.63 4.58 20.72
N ASP A 286 -8.10 5.74 21.18
CA ASP A 286 -8.87 5.84 22.43
C ASP A 286 -10.17 5.00 22.40
N LEU A 287 -10.74 4.79 21.20
CA LEU A 287 -11.95 3.99 20.98
C LEU A 287 -11.66 2.47 20.85
N PHE A 288 -10.42 2.10 20.55
CA PHE A 288 -9.91 0.73 20.48
C PHE A 288 -9.22 0.26 21.76
N GLU A 289 -8.85 1.19 22.66
CA GLU A 289 -8.44 0.91 24.03
C GLU A 289 -9.68 0.87 24.93
N GLU A 290 -10.47 1.95 25.00
CA GLU A 290 -11.70 1.92 25.78
C GLU A 290 -12.88 1.33 24.99
N GLN A 291 -13.18 0.08 25.36
CA GLN A 291 -13.85 -0.89 24.51
C GLN A 291 -15.30 -1.21 24.99
N THR A 292 -15.75 -0.64 26.10
CA THR A 292 -17.14 -0.72 26.62
C THR A 292 -17.87 0.62 26.47
N LEU A 293 -19.19 0.64 26.67
CA LEU A 293 -19.96 1.89 26.65
C LEU A 293 -19.49 2.84 27.76
N SER A 294 -19.34 2.31 28.98
CA SER A 294 -18.80 3.08 30.12
C SER A 294 -17.37 3.55 29.89
N GLY A 295 -16.54 2.77 29.19
CA GLY A 295 -15.18 3.13 28.81
C GLY A 295 -15.14 4.37 27.92
N GLN A 296 -15.82 4.28 26.77
CA GLN A 296 -15.86 5.37 25.79
C GLN A 296 -16.48 6.66 26.37
N ALA A 297 -17.45 6.55 27.29
CA ALA A 297 -17.98 7.71 28.01
C ALA A 297 -16.91 8.41 28.87
N GLN A 298 -16.06 7.65 29.57
CA GLN A 298 -14.97 8.20 30.38
C GLN A 298 -13.89 8.90 29.52
N VAL A 299 -13.54 8.34 28.36
CA VAL A 299 -12.63 9.00 27.39
C VAL A 299 -13.16 10.36 26.98
N ILE A 300 -14.44 10.45 26.61
CA ILE A 300 -15.09 11.69 26.19
C ILE A 300 -15.05 12.73 27.31
N GLU A 301 -15.33 12.34 28.56
CA GLU A 301 -15.28 13.24 29.71
C GLU A 301 -13.84 13.70 30.03
N ALA A 302 -12.85 12.81 29.92
CA ALA A 302 -11.43 13.14 30.12
C ALA A 302 -10.89 14.10 29.04
N ALA A 303 -11.28 13.92 27.78
CA ALA A 303 -10.92 14.86 26.70
C ALA A 303 -11.53 16.25 26.93
N ARG A 304 -12.80 16.31 27.37
CA ARG A 304 -13.50 17.58 27.68
C ARG A 304 -12.88 18.32 28.86
N GLN A 305 -12.26 17.60 29.79
CA GLN A 305 -11.52 18.19 30.92
C GLN A 305 -10.12 18.68 30.52
N ARG A 306 -9.47 18.06 29.52
CA ARG A 306 -8.17 18.48 28.99
C ARG A 306 -8.25 19.70 28.06
N GLY A 307 -9.33 19.85 27.32
CA GLY A 307 -9.52 20.95 26.36
C GLY A 307 -8.90 20.71 24.98
N ASP A 308 -8.64 19.44 24.63
CA ASP A 308 -8.07 19.05 23.34
C ASP A 308 -9.01 19.41 22.17
N SER A 309 -8.48 20.14 21.17
CA SER A 309 -9.23 20.72 20.04
C SER A 309 -8.41 20.67 18.74
N ALA A 310 -9.10 20.63 17.60
CA ALA A 310 -8.55 20.19 16.31
C ALA A 310 -7.45 21.09 15.70
N ALA A 311 -6.52 20.46 14.97
CA ALA A 311 -5.30 21.08 14.43
C ALA A 311 -5.41 21.69 13.00
N ALA A 312 -4.33 22.33 12.51
CA ALA A 312 -4.31 23.24 11.35
C ALA A 312 -3.44 22.79 10.14
N MET A 313 -3.37 23.62 9.09
CA MET A 313 -2.86 23.30 7.73
C MET A 313 -1.35 23.55 7.50
N ILE A 314 -0.86 23.24 6.28
CA ILE A 314 0.55 23.36 5.85
C ILE A 314 0.83 24.74 5.24
N GLU A 315 1.96 25.36 5.63
CA GLU A 315 2.38 26.70 5.20
C GLU A 315 3.56 26.73 4.20
N PRO A 316 3.70 27.79 3.36
CA PRO A 316 4.85 27.98 2.47
C PRO A 316 6.19 28.22 3.21
N ARG A 317 7.30 27.77 2.63
CA ARG A 317 8.66 27.92 3.19
C ARG A 317 9.46 29.05 2.50
N PRO A 318 10.29 29.83 3.23
CA PRO A 318 11.28 30.73 2.61
C PRO A 318 12.29 30.00 1.72
N ALA A 319 12.75 30.67 0.67
CA ALA A 319 13.79 30.16 -0.23
C ALA A 319 15.18 30.25 0.42
N GLN A 320 15.58 29.19 1.14
CA GLN A 320 16.90 29.04 1.76
C GLN A 320 17.63 27.83 1.19
N THR A 321 18.90 28.01 0.87
CA THR A 321 19.82 26.96 0.38
C THR A 321 21.20 27.12 1.03
N PRO A 322 21.92 26.05 1.38
CA PRO A 322 21.57 24.63 1.19
C PRO A 322 20.31 24.20 1.96
N ALA A 323 19.66 23.15 1.46
CA ALA A 323 18.45 22.58 2.05
C ALA A 323 18.57 21.06 2.23
N PRO A 324 17.95 20.47 3.27
CA PRO A 324 17.95 19.02 3.46
C PRO A 324 17.14 18.33 2.36
N LEU A 325 17.68 17.22 1.84
CA LEU A 325 17.00 16.38 0.86
C LEU A 325 15.75 15.73 1.47
N SER A 326 14.68 15.61 0.69
CA SER A 326 13.59 14.70 1.00
C SER A 326 14.08 13.24 1.03
N PHE A 327 13.40 12.36 1.77
CA PHE A 327 13.77 10.94 1.88
C PHE A 327 13.92 10.24 0.51
N ALA A 328 13.13 10.62 -0.50
CA ALA A 328 13.25 10.12 -1.87
C ALA A 328 14.55 10.56 -2.56
N GLN A 329 14.95 11.83 -2.40
CA GLN A 329 16.21 12.35 -2.93
C GLN A 329 17.42 11.74 -2.22
N GLN A 330 17.39 11.58 -0.89
CA GLN A 330 18.46 10.95 -0.11
C GLN A 330 18.77 9.54 -0.64
N ARG A 331 17.72 8.74 -0.88
CA ARG A 331 17.84 7.38 -1.44
C ARG A 331 18.47 7.38 -2.84
N LEU A 332 18.04 8.25 -3.74
CA LEU A 332 18.59 8.30 -5.11
C LEU A 332 20.05 8.77 -5.12
N TRP A 333 20.42 9.72 -4.27
CA TRP A 333 21.82 10.14 -4.10
C TRP A 333 22.69 8.99 -3.56
N PHE A 334 22.24 8.27 -2.54
CA PHE A 334 22.97 7.10 -2.02
C PHE A 334 23.21 6.02 -3.10
N LEU A 335 22.20 5.73 -3.92
CA LEU A 335 22.32 4.75 -5.00
C LEU A 335 23.30 5.20 -6.09
N SER A 336 23.42 6.50 -6.38
CA SER A 336 24.40 7.02 -7.36
C SER A 336 25.84 6.95 -6.85
N GLN A 337 26.07 7.02 -5.53
CA GLN A 337 27.39 6.75 -4.94
C GLN A 337 27.71 5.25 -4.98
N LEU A 338 26.76 4.40 -4.60
CA LEU A 338 26.97 2.94 -4.47
C LEU A 338 27.25 2.23 -5.81
N VAL A 339 26.56 2.62 -6.89
CA VAL A 339 26.65 1.98 -8.22
C VAL A 339 27.49 2.83 -9.21
N GLY A 340 28.08 3.93 -8.72
CA GLY A 340 28.93 4.84 -9.51
C GLY A 340 28.20 5.50 -10.70
N ARG A 341 28.98 6.00 -11.66
CA ARG A 341 28.45 6.64 -12.88
C ARG A 341 27.87 5.60 -13.84
N ASN A 342 26.55 5.47 -13.84
CA ASN A 342 25.77 4.66 -14.77
C ASN A 342 24.54 5.44 -15.27
N ALA A 343 23.80 4.87 -16.22
CA ALA A 343 22.61 5.48 -16.83
C ALA A 343 21.27 4.96 -16.27
N VAL A 344 21.26 4.14 -15.21
CA VAL A 344 20.08 3.35 -14.77
C VAL A 344 18.88 4.21 -14.40
N TYR A 345 19.09 5.45 -13.94
CA TYR A 345 18.04 6.41 -13.58
C TYR A 345 17.88 7.57 -14.59
N ASN A 346 18.49 7.48 -15.77
CA ASN A 346 18.29 8.46 -16.83
C ASN A 346 16.91 8.25 -17.50
N MET A 347 16.21 9.35 -17.79
CA MET A 347 14.93 9.34 -18.51
C MET A 347 15.09 10.07 -19.86
N PRO A 348 15.72 9.45 -20.87
CA PRO A 348 15.92 10.08 -22.18
C PRO A 348 14.59 10.22 -22.92
N LEU A 349 14.39 11.39 -23.55
CA LEU A 349 13.27 11.66 -24.46
C LEU A 349 13.82 12.18 -25.78
N ALA A 350 13.52 11.50 -26.88
CA ALA A 350 13.88 11.92 -28.22
C ALA A 350 12.65 12.50 -28.96
N LEU A 351 12.82 13.67 -29.57
CA LEU A 351 11.76 14.38 -30.29
C LEU A 351 12.23 14.73 -31.71
N HIS A 352 11.36 14.49 -32.68
CA HIS A 352 11.57 14.82 -34.09
C HIS A 352 10.79 16.10 -34.41
N LEU A 353 11.52 17.15 -34.78
CA LEU A 353 10.96 18.44 -35.19
C LEU A 353 10.95 18.51 -36.73
N ARG A 354 9.79 18.82 -37.34
CA ARG A 354 9.65 19.05 -38.79
C ARG A 354 8.94 20.36 -39.08
N GLY A 355 9.45 21.14 -40.03
CA GLY A 355 8.88 22.43 -40.45
C GLY A 355 9.70 23.63 -39.98
N GLY A 356 9.10 24.81 -39.98
CA GLY A 356 9.77 26.08 -39.63
C GLY A 356 10.05 26.21 -38.14
N LEU A 357 11.21 25.70 -37.69
CA LEU A 357 11.75 25.93 -36.36
C LEU A 357 12.47 27.29 -36.30
N GLN A 358 12.36 27.99 -35.16
CA GLN A 358 13.14 29.18 -34.84
C GLN A 358 14.10 28.84 -33.70
N PRO A 359 15.41 28.60 -33.96
CA PRO A 359 16.36 28.11 -32.95
C PRO A 359 16.42 28.97 -31.69
N GLU A 360 16.49 30.30 -31.84
CA GLU A 360 16.56 31.22 -30.70
C GLU A 360 15.29 31.21 -29.85
N ALA A 361 14.10 31.09 -30.47
CA ALA A 361 12.84 31.02 -29.72
C ALA A 361 12.74 29.74 -28.88
N LEU A 362 13.23 28.61 -29.41
CA LEU A 362 13.36 27.35 -28.64
C LEU A 362 14.41 27.50 -27.52
N ARG A 363 15.56 28.12 -27.80
CA ARG A 363 16.62 28.40 -26.82
C ARG A 363 16.10 29.21 -25.64
N THR A 364 15.38 30.31 -25.91
CA THR A 364 14.71 31.13 -24.88
C THR A 364 13.68 30.32 -24.10
N ALA A 365 12.79 29.57 -24.77
CA ALA A 365 11.73 28.82 -24.10
C ALA A 365 12.28 27.74 -23.13
N VAL A 366 13.34 27.03 -23.50
CA VAL A 366 14.00 26.05 -22.60
C VAL A 366 14.65 26.77 -21.41
N ASN A 367 15.30 27.90 -21.63
CA ASN A 367 15.94 28.69 -20.56
C ASN A 367 14.94 29.25 -19.55
N GLU A 368 13.75 29.68 -19.99
CA GLU A 368 12.66 30.11 -19.10
C GLU A 368 12.13 28.97 -18.21
N ILE A 369 12.00 27.76 -18.75
CA ILE A 369 11.60 26.56 -17.98
C ILE A 369 12.65 26.25 -16.90
N VAL A 370 13.94 26.31 -17.25
CA VAL A 370 15.06 26.05 -16.33
C VAL A 370 15.19 27.15 -15.28
N SER A 371 14.92 28.40 -15.63
CA SER A 371 14.84 29.52 -14.69
C SER A 371 13.73 29.30 -13.65
N ARG A 372 12.52 28.99 -14.13
CA ARG A 372 11.30 28.79 -13.33
C ARG A 372 11.38 27.61 -12.37
N HIS A 373 11.97 26.49 -12.79
CA HIS A 373 11.92 25.24 -12.03
C HIS A 373 13.24 24.94 -11.33
N GLU A 374 13.31 25.25 -10.03
CA GLU A 374 14.50 25.08 -9.16
C GLU A 374 15.17 23.71 -9.27
N VAL A 375 14.39 22.63 -9.40
CA VAL A 375 14.90 21.25 -9.55
C VAL A 375 15.77 21.06 -10.80
N LEU A 376 15.55 21.83 -11.88
CA LEU A 376 16.35 21.76 -13.12
C LEU A 376 17.69 22.50 -13.00
N ARG A 377 17.83 23.35 -11.99
CA ARG A 377 19.06 24.07 -11.63
C ARG A 377 19.53 23.72 -10.21
N SER A 378 19.26 22.49 -9.78
CA SER A 378 19.68 21.95 -8.49
C SER A 378 20.83 20.96 -8.64
N ARG A 379 21.77 21.00 -7.69
CA ARG A 379 22.83 20.00 -7.54
C ARG A 379 22.89 19.48 -6.10
N PHE A 380 23.41 18.27 -5.96
CA PHE A 380 23.67 17.65 -4.67
C PHE A 380 25.13 17.88 -4.29
N ILE A 381 25.38 18.45 -3.11
CA ILE A 381 26.73 18.57 -2.54
C ILE A 381 26.91 17.47 -1.49
N ASP A 382 27.92 16.63 -1.69
CA ASP A 382 28.36 15.66 -0.69
C ASP A 382 29.02 16.39 0.51
N ARG A 383 28.66 16.00 1.72
CA ARG A 383 29.18 16.52 3.00
C ARG A 383 29.97 15.47 3.79
N GLY A 384 30.00 14.22 3.34
CA GLY A 384 30.66 13.08 3.98
C GLY A 384 29.76 12.30 4.95
N ASP A 385 28.82 12.96 5.61
CA ASP A 385 27.75 12.36 6.42
C ASP A 385 26.40 12.24 5.68
N GLY A 386 26.27 12.93 4.55
CA GLY A 386 25.10 12.93 3.68
C GLY A 386 25.28 13.91 2.52
N ALA A 387 24.16 14.39 1.97
CA ALA A 387 24.16 15.41 0.93
C ALA A 387 23.17 16.53 1.22
N GLU A 388 23.45 17.71 0.65
CA GLU A 388 22.57 18.88 0.66
C GLU A 388 22.14 19.27 -0.76
N LEU A 389 20.93 19.81 -0.87
CA LEU A 389 20.41 20.40 -2.10
C LEU A 389 20.88 21.85 -2.17
N VAL A 390 21.64 22.20 -3.19
CA VAL A 390 21.93 23.59 -3.54
C VAL A 390 21.30 23.91 -4.88
N ILE A 391 20.55 25.00 -4.91
CA ILE A 391 19.88 25.52 -6.10
C ILE A 391 20.77 26.63 -6.66
N ASP A 392 21.36 26.39 -7.82
CA ASP A 392 22.22 27.35 -8.51
C ASP A 392 21.38 28.44 -9.23
N PRO A 393 21.98 29.59 -9.57
CA PRO A 393 21.32 30.59 -10.41
C PRO A 393 20.99 30.03 -11.80
N ALA A 394 19.93 30.56 -12.42
CA ALA A 394 19.53 30.18 -13.76
C ALA A 394 20.64 30.52 -14.78
N THR A 395 21.22 29.49 -15.40
CA THR A 395 22.19 29.62 -16.49
C THR A 395 21.58 29.05 -17.78
N GLY A 396 21.90 29.66 -18.91
CA GLY A 396 21.32 29.27 -20.20
C GLY A 396 21.90 27.95 -20.71
N LEU A 397 21.03 27.02 -21.10
CA LEU A 397 21.43 25.79 -21.78
C LEU A 397 21.82 26.06 -23.23
N SER A 398 22.98 25.55 -23.62
CA SER A 398 23.40 25.50 -25.02
C SER A 398 22.68 24.34 -25.72
N LEU A 399 21.64 24.66 -26.47
CA LEU A 399 21.01 23.71 -27.39
C LEU A 399 21.85 23.59 -28.67
N PRO A 400 22.24 22.37 -29.09
CA PRO A 400 22.73 22.12 -30.44
C PRO A 400 21.54 22.10 -31.40
N VAL A 401 21.37 23.18 -32.17
CA VAL A 401 20.28 23.40 -33.14
C VAL A 401 20.88 23.84 -34.47
#